data_AF-A0A6A5GJJ0-F1
#
_entry.id   AF-A0A6A5GJJ0-F1
#
_cell.length_a   1.000
_cell.length_b   1.000
_cell.length_c   1.000
_cell.angle_alpha   90.00
_cell.angle_beta   90.00
_cell.angle_gamma   90.00
#
_symmetry.space_group_name_H-M   'P 1'
#
loop_
_entity.id
_entity.type
_entity.pdbx_description
1 polymer ?
#
loop_
_entity_poly.entity_id
_entity_poly.type
_entity_poly.pdbx_seq_one_letter_code
_entity_poly.pdbx_strand_id
1 'polypeptide(L)'
;MSLFKLFSCCLPVQKSKKNPVLDSPVGAVSPVVVSPTTPKIQDVFLLDMPDLVMREILKNLDVLTFQKLRKVCFSLRKFVDFVKPDSNLKEILIEVRADLITGSVKGQQMKMIKHVYKEHEDGCEMTINFREAKVIEKNFIDVYAGNFLRPLLENQKSPLDKLCLIEQNADKLNMKLPQTPRKFLVPTFENVFNCSMKVLESRGCLLQVECLKISVLGQDQLMTMLRYVDLKFLKKLKIYRLEETESRVHTEYILNLDILENCEKLEKLCVKGFYISSSFSLFTHIPELKVSMQIIYCDEVIQFQETLVKFFSVMYATTNFPTNLDLWKLSAHHKMLTMLT
;
A
#
# COMPACT_ATOMS: atom_id res chain seq x y z
N MET A 1 21.97 -0.33 19.11
CA MET A 1 21.95 0.63 20.23
C MET A 1 20.63 1.37 20.22
N SER A 2 19.94 1.41 21.35
CA SER A 2 18.56 1.89 21.46
C SER A 2 18.50 3.43 21.51
N LEU A 3 17.82 4.05 20.54
CA LEU A 3 17.59 5.51 20.41
C LEU A 3 16.65 6.10 21.49
N PHE A 4 16.35 5.38 22.57
CA PHE A 4 15.27 5.70 23.50
C PHE A 4 15.61 6.71 24.61
N LYS A 5 16.76 7.40 24.59
CA LYS A 5 17.11 8.40 25.62
C LYS A 5 16.90 9.87 25.23
N LEU A 6 16.39 10.17 24.04
CA LEU A 6 16.31 11.56 23.52
C LEU A 6 14.95 12.26 23.71
N PHE A 7 13.94 11.60 24.29
CA PHE A 7 12.59 12.18 24.39
C PHE A 7 12.04 12.12 25.81
N SER A 8 12.59 12.95 26.70
CA SER A 8 11.91 13.36 27.92
C SER A 8 11.98 14.88 28.00
N CYS A 9 10.94 15.50 28.58
CA CYS A 9 10.76 16.93 28.83
C CYS A 9 10.13 17.77 27.70
N CYS A 10 8.81 17.60 27.55
CA CYS A 10 7.93 18.72 27.20
C CYS A 10 6.65 18.66 28.07
N LEU A 11 6.74 19.15 29.30
CA LEU A 11 5.58 19.64 30.05
C LEU A 11 5.78 21.14 30.32
N PRO A 12 4.75 21.99 30.18
CA PRO A 12 4.88 23.42 30.43
C PRO A 12 4.97 23.68 31.94
N VAL A 13 6.11 24.22 32.40
CA VAL A 13 6.25 24.76 33.75
C VAL A 13 5.45 26.06 33.86
N GLN A 14 4.36 26.04 34.63
CA GLN A 14 3.67 27.24 35.07
C GLN A 14 4.62 28.07 35.94
N LYS A 15 4.94 29.30 35.49
CA LYS A 15 5.67 30.29 36.31
C LYS A 15 4.75 30.78 37.42
N SER A 16 4.99 30.37 38.67
CA SER A 16 4.42 31.05 39.83
C SER A 16 5.30 32.24 40.22
N LYS A 17 4.69 33.42 40.29
CA LYS A 17 5.27 34.64 40.86
C LYS A 17 5.43 34.45 42.38
N LYS A 18 6.62 34.73 42.92
CA LYS A 18 6.77 35.18 44.32
C LYS A 18 7.62 36.45 44.35
N ASN A 19 7.09 37.45 45.04
CA ASN A 19 7.70 38.75 45.33
C ASN A 19 8.84 38.62 46.37
N PRO A 20 9.74 39.62 46.47
CA PRO A 20 10.95 39.54 47.28
C PRO A 20 10.67 39.92 48.75
N VAL A 21 11.40 39.31 49.67
CA VAL A 21 11.55 39.80 51.04
C VAL A 21 13.04 40.02 51.28
N LEU A 22 13.33 41.25 51.72
CA LEU A 22 14.61 41.79 52.14
C LEU A 22 14.97 41.21 53.51
N ASP A 23 16.22 40.80 53.72
CA ASP A 23 16.98 41.12 54.95
C ASP A 23 18.47 40.78 54.75
N SER A 24 19.32 41.68 55.24
CA SER A 24 20.80 41.66 55.27
C SER A 24 21.24 41.72 56.75
N PRO A 25 22.54 41.72 57.10
CA PRO A 25 23.76 41.19 56.45
C PRO A 25 24.58 40.32 57.44
N VAL A 26 25.78 39.88 57.05
CA VAL A 26 27.08 39.98 57.78
C VAL A 26 28.07 38.98 57.18
N GLY A 27 29.27 39.48 56.91
CA GLY A 27 30.27 38.82 56.08
C GLY A 27 31.06 37.68 56.72
N ALA A 28 31.67 36.89 55.83
CA ALA A 28 32.88 36.15 56.09
C ALA A 28 33.59 35.94 54.74
N VAL A 29 34.80 36.47 54.63
CA VAL A 29 35.71 36.24 53.51
C VAL A 29 36.17 34.78 53.58
N SER A 30 36.01 34.03 52.49
CA SER A 30 36.61 32.69 52.34
C SER A 30 37.19 32.53 50.94
N PRO A 31 38.24 31.70 50.79
CA PRO A 31 39.18 31.80 49.69
C PRO A 31 38.59 31.25 48.39
N VAL A 32 39.07 31.80 47.28
CA VAL A 32 38.79 31.35 45.92
C VAL A 32 39.28 29.92 45.75
N VAL A 33 38.38 28.95 45.91
CA VAL A 33 38.56 27.59 45.45
C VAL A 33 38.24 27.59 43.96
N VAL A 34 39.28 27.51 43.13
CA VAL A 34 39.11 27.22 41.70
C VAL A 34 38.64 25.77 41.59
N SER A 35 37.34 25.58 41.47
CA SER A 35 36.74 24.29 41.14
C SER A 35 37.13 23.90 39.70
N PRO A 36 37.41 22.61 39.43
CA PRO A 36 37.70 22.16 38.08
C PRO A 36 36.44 22.39 37.22
N THR A 37 36.62 23.05 36.08
CA THR A 37 35.55 23.30 35.11
C THR A 37 34.98 21.96 34.66
N THR A 38 33.84 21.57 35.24
CA THR A 38 33.06 20.44 34.74
C THR A 38 32.73 20.74 33.27
N PRO A 39 32.98 19.83 32.33
CA PRO A 39 32.60 20.06 30.94
C PRO A 39 31.10 20.33 30.91
N LYS A 40 30.72 21.55 30.51
CA LYS A 40 29.32 21.90 30.25
C LYS A 40 28.86 21.02 29.09
N ILE A 41 28.18 19.93 29.41
CA ILE A 41 27.42 19.17 28.42
C ILE A 41 26.34 20.15 27.94
N GLN A 42 26.52 20.71 26.74
CA GLN A 42 25.45 21.43 26.08
C GLN A 42 24.43 20.39 25.63
N ASP A 43 23.23 20.48 26.17
CA ASP A 43 22.10 19.69 25.70
C ASP A 43 21.76 20.19 24.29
N VAL A 44 22.17 19.41 23.28
CA VAL A 44 21.81 19.66 21.88
C VAL A 44 20.52 18.91 21.60
N PHE A 45 19.44 19.64 21.27
CA PHE A 45 18.18 19.02 20.92
C PHE A 45 18.11 18.77 19.41
N LEU A 46 17.33 17.76 19.02
CA LEU A 46 17.10 17.43 17.62
C LEU A 46 16.53 18.64 16.83
N LEU A 47 15.74 19.50 17.48
CA LEU A 47 15.17 20.70 16.85
C LEU A 47 16.18 21.83 16.64
N ASP A 48 17.36 21.76 17.27
CA ASP A 48 18.45 22.72 17.07
C ASP A 48 19.34 22.32 15.88
N MET A 49 19.14 21.12 15.32
CA MET A 49 19.87 20.65 14.16
C MET A 49 19.48 21.41 12.90
N PRO A 50 20.43 21.75 12.01
CA PRO A 50 20.12 22.35 10.72
C PRO A 50 19.14 21.49 9.90
N ASP A 51 18.27 22.16 9.13
CA ASP A 51 17.27 21.52 8.26
C ASP A 51 17.84 20.42 7.36
N LEU A 52 19.07 20.62 6.85
CA LEU A 52 19.74 19.63 6.01
C LEU A 52 19.97 18.30 6.75
N VAL A 53 20.43 18.39 8.00
CA VAL A 53 20.64 17.22 8.87
C VAL A 53 19.30 16.56 9.19
N MET A 54 18.28 17.34 9.52
CA MET A 54 16.94 16.83 9.79
C MET A 54 16.32 16.10 8.59
N ARG A 55 16.49 16.62 7.38
CA ARG A 55 16.05 15.94 6.15
C ARG A 55 16.77 14.63 5.93
N GLU A 56 18.09 14.60 6.17
CA GLU A 56 18.88 13.39 6.03
C GLU A 56 18.47 12.33 7.06
N ILE A 57 18.20 12.72 8.31
CA ILE A 57 17.62 11.82 9.31
C ILE A 57 16.30 11.23 8.79
N LEU A 58 15.37 12.07 8.33
CA LEU A 58 14.05 11.60 7.85
C LEU A 58 14.14 10.62 6.68
N LYS A 59 15.10 10.77 5.76
CA LYS A 59 15.30 9.81 4.65
C LYS A 59 15.66 8.41 5.13
N ASN A 60 16.30 8.31 6.29
CA ASN A 60 16.77 7.06 6.87
C ASN A 60 15.74 6.43 7.83
N LEU A 61 14.59 7.07 8.06
CA LEU A 61 13.51 6.53 8.89
C LEU A 61 12.47 5.80 8.05
N ASP A 62 11.97 4.68 8.56
CA ASP A 62 10.78 4.05 7.99
C ASP A 62 9.51 4.86 8.25
N VAL A 63 8.48 4.57 7.45
CA VAL A 63 7.19 5.26 7.50
C VAL A 63 6.57 5.30 8.89
N LEU A 64 6.66 4.22 9.65
CA LEU A 64 6.06 4.16 10.98
C LEU A 64 6.88 4.95 12.00
N THR A 65 8.19 4.99 11.84
CA THR A 65 9.07 5.76 12.71
C THR A 65 8.87 7.26 12.54
N PHE A 66 8.72 7.77 11.31
CA PHE A 66 8.36 9.19 11.17
C PHE A 66 6.91 9.48 11.59
N GLN A 67 5.97 8.54 11.48
CA GLN A 67 4.63 8.70 12.08
C GLN A 67 4.67 8.82 13.61
N LYS A 68 5.58 8.09 14.27
CA LYS A 68 5.84 8.28 15.71
C LYS A 68 6.45 9.65 15.98
N LEU A 69 7.41 10.08 15.16
CA LEU A 69 8.07 11.39 15.30
C LEU A 69 7.07 12.56 15.21
N ARG A 70 6.10 12.49 14.28
CA ARG A 70 4.99 13.46 14.16
C ARG A 70 4.13 13.58 15.42
N LYS A 71 4.13 12.56 16.28
CA LYS A 71 3.36 12.54 17.54
C LYS A 71 4.14 13.08 18.73
N VAL A 72 5.45 13.31 18.60
CA VAL A 72 6.32 13.78 19.70
C VAL A 72 6.04 15.24 20.05
N CYS A 73 6.11 16.17 19.10
CA CYS A 73 5.82 17.58 19.34
C CYS A 73 5.29 18.30 18.10
N PHE A 74 4.76 19.51 18.29
CA PHE A 74 4.19 20.33 17.21
C PHE A 74 5.22 20.70 16.14
N SER A 75 6.43 21.12 16.53
CA SER A 75 7.47 21.53 15.59
C SER A 75 7.93 20.38 14.69
N LEU A 76 8.17 19.18 15.26
CA LEU A 76 8.51 17.99 14.49
C LEU A 76 7.37 17.59 13.54
N ARG A 77 6.12 17.68 14.00
CA ARG A 77 4.95 17.43 13.15
C ARG A 77 4.94 18.36 11.94
N LYS A 78 5.03 19.67 12.18
CA LYS A 78 5.04 20.69 11.13
C LYS A 78 6.20 20.49 10.15
N PHE A 79 7.40 20.14 10.66
CA PHE A 79 8.56 19.86 9.83
C PHE A 79 8.36 18.62 8.95
N VAL A 80 7.91 17.50 9.52
CA VAL A 80 7.64 16.27 8.74
C VAL A 80 6.53 16.50 7.71
N ASP A 81 5.47 17.21 8.08
CA ASP A 81 4.37 17.59 7.18
C ASP A 81 4.83 18.49 6.03
N PHE A 82 5.81 19.35 6.28
CA PHE A 82 6.42 20.18 5.24
C PHE A 82 7.37 19.40 4.33
N VAL A 83 8.22 18.54 4.90
CA VAL A 83 9.22 17.76 4.15
C VAL A 83 8.58 16.68 3.29
N LYS A 84 7.47 16.09 3.76
CA LYS A 84 6.78 14.96 3.10
C LYS A 84 7.78 13.85 2.70
N PRO A 85 8.44 13.21 3.68
CA PRO A 85 9.43 12.17 3.40
C PRO A 85 8.80 11.02 2.63
N ASP A 86 9.58 10.38 1.75
CA ASP A 86 9.09 9.21 1.00
C ASP A 86 8.72 8.08 1.97
N SER A 87 7.56 7.47 1.78
CA SER A 87 7.13 6.29 2.54
C SER A 87 8.03 5.07 2.29
N ASN A 88 8.67 5.00 1.11
CA ASN A 88 9.59 3.93 0.70
C ASN A 88 9.06 2.51 0.97
N LEU A 89 7.76 2.33 0.75
CA LEU A 89 7.12 1.03 0.84
C LEU A 89 7.41 0.22 -0.42
N LYS A 90 7.41 -1.10 -0.26
CA LYS A 90 7.53 -2.07 -1.36
C LYS A 90 6.20 -2.72 -1.68
N GLU A 91 5.42 -3.04 -0.65
CA GLU A 91 4.12 -3.67 -0.83
C GLU A 91 3.06 -2.97 0.03
N ILE A 92 1.90 -2.71 -0.57
CA ILE A 92 0.69 -2.24 0.10
C ILE A 92 -0.45 -3.18 -0.30
N LEU A 93 -1.09 -3.79 0.69
CA LEU A 93 -2.23 -4.68 0.51
C LEU A 93 -3.43 -4.16 1.30
N ILE A 94 -4.50 -3.84 0.58
CA ILE A 94 -5.78 -3.41 1.13
C ILE A 94 -6.81 -4.49 0.80
N GLU A 95 -7.35 -5.10 1.85
CA GLU A 95 -8.43 -6.08 1.76
C GLU A 95 -9.67 -5.54 2.46
N VAL A 96 -10.79 -5.56 1.77
CA VAL A 96 -12.05 -4.98 2.24
C VAL A 96 -13.11 -6.06 2.42
N ARG A 97 -13.87 -5.96 3.51
CA ARG A 97 -15.15 -6.62 3.76
C ARG A 97 -16.20 -5.57 4.10
N ALA A 98 -17.45 -5.99 4.25
CA ALA A 98 -18.55 -5.08 4.55
C ALA A 98 -18.32 -4.24 5.83
N ASP A 99 -17.71 -4.81 6.87
CA ASP A 99 -17.50 -4.20 8.19
C ASP A 99 -16.03 -4.15 8.65
N LEU A 100 -15.09 -4.43 7.74
CA LEU A 100 -13.68 -4.61 8.07
C LEU A 100 -12.80 -4.15 6.92
N ILE A 101 -11.78 -3.36 7.25
CA ILE A 101 -10.69 -3.03 6.33
C ILE A 101 -9.39 -3.53 6.93
N THR A 102 -8.66 -4.34 6.18
CA THR A 102 -7.30 -4.76 6.50
C THR A 102 -6.33 -4.05 5.57
N GLY A 103 -5.45 -3.23 6.14
CA GLY A 103 -4.31 -2.64 5.44
C GLY A 103 -3.02 -3.31 5.88
N SER A 104 -2.21 -3.82 4.96
CA SER A 104 -0.90 -4.40 5.26
C SER A 104 0.19 -3.71 4.46
N VAL A 105 1.33 -3.42 5.09
CA VAL A 105 2.47 -2.78 4.45
C VAL A 105 3.77 -3.51 4.69
N LYS A 106 4.68 -3.44 3.72
CA LYS A 106 6.04 -3.96 3.81
C LYS A 106 7.00 -2.98 3.17
N GLY A 107 8.09 -2.68 3.87
CA GLY A 107 9.24 -1.92 3.35
C GLY A 107 10.44 -2.85 3.11
N GLN A 108 11.56 -2.29 2.64
CA GLN A 108 12.72 -3.07 2.23
C GLN A 108 13.35 -3.93 3.35
N GLN A 109 13.39 -3.42 4.58
CA GLN A 109 13.95 -4.12 5.75
C GLN A 109 12.91 -4.28 6.88
N MET A 110 11.63 -4.13 6.54
CA MET A 110 10.54 -4.16 7.51
C MET A 110 9.74 -5.46 7.37
N LYS A 111 9.43 -6.11 8.49
CA LYS A 111 8.40 -7.17 8.51
C LYS A 111 7.06 -6.60 8.05
N MET A 112 6.20 -7.44 7.49
CA MET A 112 4.86 -6.99 7.12
C MET A 112 4.10 -6.53 8.37
N ILE A 113 3.49 -5.35 8.31
CA ILE A 113 2.71 -4.77 9.40
C ILE A 113 1.27 -4.66 8.93
N LYS A 114 0.37 -5.20 9.75
CA LYS A 114 -1.06 -5.30 9.46
C LYS A 114 -1.84 -4.37 10.37
N HIS A 115 -2.68 -3.55 9.78
CA HIS A 115 -3.66 -2.69 10.42
C HIS A 115 -5.04 -3.24 10.12
N VAL A 116 -5.88 -3.30 11.14
CA VAL A 116 -7.25 -3.75 11.02
C VAL A 116 -8.15 -2.65 11.56
N TYR A 117 -9.13 -2.26 10.76
CA TYR A 117 -10.14 -1.26 11.08
C TYR A 117 -11.49 -1.94 10.96
N LYS A 118 -12.10 -2.23 12.11
CA LYS A 118 -13.39 -2.90 12.19
C LYS A 118 -14.45 -1.90 12.62
N GLU A 119 -15.62 -2.00 12.01
CA GLU A 119 -16.80 -1.28 12.46
C GLU A 119 -17.18 -1.71 13.89
N HIS A 120 -17.45 -0.74 14.75
CA HIS A 120 -17.80 -0.92 16.15
C HIS A 120 -18.98 -0.01 16.49
N GLU A 121 -19.77 -0.34 17.52
CA GLU A 121 -20.95 0.45 17.92
C GLU A 121 -20.56 1.91 18.22
N ASP A 122 -19.46 2.10 18.95
CA ASP A 122 -18.87 3.40 19.26
C ASP A 122 -17.93 3.96 18.16
N GLY A 123 -17.98 3.44 16.92
CA GLY A 123 -17.20 3.94 15.79
C GLY A 123 -16.27 2.89 15.17
N CYS A 124 -14.97 2.94 15.49
CA CYS A 124 -13.96 2.07 14.89
C CYS A 124 -13.11 1.38 15.95
N GLU A 125 -13.12 0.05 15.92
CA GLU A 125 -12.13 -0.77 16.62
C GLU A 125 -10.90 -0.95 15.72
N MET A 126 -9.79 -0.35 16.12
CA MET A 126 -8.53 -0.41 15.41
C MET A 126 -7.54 -1.32 16.14
N THR A 127 -6.92 -2.26 15.42
CA THR A 127 -5.78 -3.04 15.92
C THR A 127 -4.59 -2.94 14.97
N ILE A 128 -3.38 -3.06 15.54
CA ILE A 128 -2.13 -3.17 14.77
C ILE A 128 -1.48 -4.49 15.13
N ASN A 129 -1.19 -5.33 14.13
CA ASN A 129 -0.66 -6.68 14.27
C ASN A 129 -1.47 -7.54 15.27
N PHE A 130 -2.79 -7.35 15.31
CA PHE A 130 -3.70 -8.03 16.24
C PHE A 130 -3.32 -7.87 17.73
N ARG A 131 -2.65 -6.76 18.07
CA ARG A 131 -2.41 -6.34 19.46
C ARG A 131 -3.63 -5.60 20.00
N GLU A 132 -3.46 -4.99 21.17
CA GLU A 132 -4.48 -4.20 21.87
C GLU A 132 -5.33 -3.35 20.92
N ALA A 133 -6.65 -3.54 21.03
CA ALA A 133 -7.63 -2.79 20.29
C ALA A 133 -7.81 -1.40 20.89
N LYS A 134 -7.89 -0.40 20.02
CA LYS A 134 -8.27 0.95 20.40
C LYS A 134 -9.58 1.30 19.70
N VAL A 135 -10.57 1.70 20.49
CA VAL A 135 -11.81 2.27 19.97
C VAL A 135 -11.57 3.76 19.67
N ILE A 136 -11.99 4.19 18.48
CA ILE A 136 -11.95 5.58 18.03
C ILE A 136 -13.37 5.95 17.63
N GLU A 137 -13.91 7.01 18.24
CA GLU A 137 -15.26 7.56 18.02
C GLU A 137 -15.40 8.26 16.65
N LYS A 138 -15.11 7.51 15.58
CA LYS A 138 -15.22 7.93 14.18
C LYS A 138 -15.53 6.71 13.31
N ASN A 139 -16.11 6.96 12.14
CA ASN A 139 -16.36 5.90 11.17
C ASN A 139 -15.06 5.18 10.79
N PHE A 140 -15.09 3.84 10.73
CA PHE A 140 -13.91 3.02 10.48
C PHE A 140 -13.23 3.31 9.14
N ILE A 141 -13.97 3.74 8.11
CA ILE A 141 -13.44 4.14 6.81
C ILE A 141 -12.66 5.45 6.94
N ASP A 142 -13.17 6.43 7.68
CA ASP A 142 -12.48 7.70 7.92
C ASP A 142 -11.19 7.49 8.73
N VAL A 143 -11.27 6.64 9.76
CA VAL A 143 -10.12 6.27 10.57
C VAL A 143 -9.06 5.57 9.71
N TYR A 144 -9.46 4.63 8.85
CA TYR A 144 -8.58 3.99 7.88
C TYR A 144 -7.98 4.99 6.89
N ALA A 145 -8.78 5.87 6.29
CA ALA A 145 -8.33 6.83 5.30
C ALA A 145 -7.28 7.80 5.90
N GLY A 146 -7.53 8.30 7.11
CA GLY A 146 -6.65 9.24 7.80
C GLY A 146 -5.41 8.60 8.40
N ASN A 147 -5.52 7.39 8.98
CA ASN A 147 -4.41 6.77 9.72
C ASN A 147 -3.58 5.81 8.86
N PHE A 148 -4.13 5.26 7.78
CA PHE A 148 -3.46 4.30 6.89
C PHE A 148 -3.28 4.85 5.49
N LEU A 149 -4.34 5.12 4.73
CA LEU A 149 -4.18 5.45 3.31
C LEU A 149 -3.35 6.70 3.07
N ARG A 150 -3.79 7.82 3.64
CA ARG A 150 -3.21 9.12 3.36
C ARG A 150 -1.73 9.19 3.73
N PRO A 151 -1.30 8.82 4.95
CA PRO A 151 0.09 8.98 5.33
C PRO A 151 1.05 8.06 4.56
N LEU A 152 0.55 6.93 4.03
CA LEU A 152 1.35 5.93 3.32
C LEU A 152 1.42 6.23 1.82
N LEU A 153 0.28 6.46 1.15
CA LEU A 153 0.23 6.65 -0.31
C LEU A 153 0.52 8.09 -0.75
N GLU A 154 0.09 9.12 -0.01
CA GLU A 154 0.28 10.53 -0.41
C GLU A 154 1.76 10.86 -0.60
N ASN A 155 2.62 10.27 0.23
CA ASN A 155 4.06 10.50 0.19
C ASN A 155 4.85 9.34 -0.42
N GLN A 156 4.21 8.33 -1.02
CA GLN A 156 4.91 7.26 -1.73
C GLN A 156 5.45 7.79 -3.06
N LYS A 157 6.76 8.03 -3.12
CA LYS A 157 7.48 8.56 -4.29
C LYS A 157 8.26 7.48 -5.02
N SER A 158 8.86 6.55 -4.28
CA SER A 158 9.56 5.41 -4.85
C SER A 158 8.61 4.38 -5.46
N PRO A 159 9.08 3.59 -6.45
CA PRO A 159 8.28 2.52 -7.03
C PRO A 159 7.85 1.47 -6.01
N LEU A 160 6.58 1.08 -6.08
CA LEU A 160 6.04 -0.08 -5.37
C LEU A 160 6.28 -1.36 -6.17
N ASP A 161 6.68 -2.42 -5.49
CA ASP A 161 6.70 -3.76 -6.08
C ASP A 161 5.26 -4.26 -6.25
N LYS A 162 4.37 -3.91 -5.32
CA LYS A 162 2.99 -4.40 -5.31
C LYS A 162 1.99 -3.45 -4.64
N LEU A 163 0.90 -3.17 -5.32
CA LEU A 163 -0.31 -2.56 -4.75
C LEU A 163 -1.50 -3.48 -4.96
N CYS A 164 -2.25 -3.74 -3.89
CA CYS A 164 -3.49 -4.50 -3.94
C CYS A 164 -4.62 -3.70 -3.30
N LEU A 165 -5.75 -3.57 -3.99
CA LEU A 165 -7.01 -3.07 -3.47
C LEU A 165 -8.11 -4.06 -3.87
N ILE A 166 -8.46 -4.96 -2.97
CA ILE A 166 -9.31 -6.12 -3.30
C ILE A 166 -10.35 -6.38 -2.23
N GLU A 167 -11.42 -7.06 -2.62
CA GLU A 167 -12.23 -7.81 -1.65
C GLU A 167 -11.34 -8.84 -0.94
N GLN A 168 -11.51 -8.97 0.38
CA GLN A 168 -10.82 -10.01 1.13
C GLN A 168 -11.20 -11.40 0.58
N ASN A 169 -10.19 -12.19 0.21
CA ASN A 169 -10.32 -13.50 -0.47
C ASN A 169 -10.64 -13.48 -1.98
N ALA A 170 -10.50 -12.36 -2.69
CA ALA A 170 -10.67 -12.32 -4.16
C ALA A 170 -9.83 -13.36 -4.96
N ASP A 171 -8.75 -13.90 -4.37
CA ASP A 171 -7.95 -14.98 -4.98
C ASP A 171 -8.48 -16.40 -4.75
N LYS A 172 -9.33 -16.60 -3.73
CA LYS A 172 -9.84 -17.90 -3.31
C LYS A 172 -11.28 -18.05 -3.81
N LEU A 173 -11.41 -18.58 -5.03
CA LEU A 173 -12.69 -18.77 -5.73
C LEU A 173 -13.76 -19.59 -4.97
N ASN A 174 -13.46 -20.18 -3.80
CA ASN A 174 -14.33 -21.13 -3.11
C ASN A 174 -14.56 -20.87 -1.61
N MET A 175 -14.19 -19.69 -1.08
CA MET A 175 -14.52 -19.32 0.31
C MET A 175 -14.89 -17.85 0.41
N LYS A 176 -16.15 -17.51 0.08
CA LYS A 176 -16.76 -16.26 0.58
C LYS A 176 -17.08 -16.50 2.05
N LEU A 177 -16.42 -15.76 2.95
CA LEU A 177 -16.79 -15.81 4.38
C LEU A 177 -18.21 -15.27 4.53
N PRO A 178 -18.99 -15.71 5.53
CA PRO A 178 -20.27 -15.09 5.83
C PRO A 178 -20.05 -13.57 6.00
N GLN A 179 -20.67 -12.79 5.13
CA GLN A 179 -20.79 -11.36 5.39
C GLN A 179 -21.62 -11.21 6.65
N THR A 180 -21.31 -10.20 7.44
CA THR A 180 -22.11 -9.87 8.61
C THR A 180 -23.56 -9.65 8.15
N PRO A 181 -24.56 -10.35 8.71
CA PRO A 181 -25.93 -10.28 8.21
C PRO A 181 -26.39 -8.83 8.06
N ARG A 182 -27.01 -8.50 6.92
CA ARG A 182 -27.48 -7.15 6.54
C ARG A 182 -26.37 -6.12 6.21
N LYS A 183 -25.10 -6.51 6.14
CA LYS A 183 -24.02 -5.63 5.67
C LYS A 183 -23.58 -6.02 4.26
N PHE A 184 -23.41 -4.99 3.44
CA PHE A 184 -23.12 -5.09 2.02
C PHE A 184 -21.66 -4.69 1.75
N LEU A 185 -20.97 -5.46 0.91
CA LEU A 185 -19.55 -5.23 0.63
C LEU A 185 -19.36 -4.03 -0.28
N VAL A 186 -20.20 -3.90 -1.31
CA VAL A 186 -19.99 -2.91 -2.38
C VAL A 186 -19.97 -1.49 -1.83
N PRO A 187 -20.91 -1.05 -0.96
CA PRO A 187 -20.87 0.31 -0.42
C PRO A 187 -19.57 0.61 0.35
N THR A 188 -19.10 -0.34 1.17
CA THR A 188 -17.85 -0.18 1.91
C THR A 188 -16.65 -0.16 0.97
N PHE A 189 -16.63 -1.04 -0.04
CA PHE A 189 -15.56 -1.07 -1.03
C PHE A 189 -15.51 0.21 -1.87
N GLU A 190 -16.65 0.72 -2.34
CA GLU A 190 -16.73 1.97 -3.10
C GLU A 190 -16.21 3.15 -2.29
N ASN A 191 -16.57 3.24 -1.00
CA ASN A 191 -16.05 4.27 -0.11
C ASN A 191 -14.53 4.17 0.05
N VAL A 192 -13.98 2.97 0.23
CA VAL A 192 -12.53 2.74 0.30
C VAL A 192 -11.84 3.07 -1.02
N PHE A 193 -12.43 2.69 -2.15
CA PHE A 193 -11.94 2.99 -3.49
C PHE A 193 -11.89 4.51 -3.71
N ASN A 194 -12.97 5.22 -3.39
CA ASN A 194 -13.06 6.67 -3.52
C ASN A 194 -12.04 7.40 -2.62
N CYS A 195 -11.87 6.96 -1.37
CA CYS A 195 -10.80 7.47 -0.50
C CYS A 195 -9.41 7.24 -1.10
N SER A 196 -9.18 6.06 -1.69
CA SER A 196 -7.90 5.73 -2.33
C SER A 196 -7.65 6.63 -3.55
N MET A 197 -8.66 6.87 -4.39
CA MET A 197 -8.53 7.72 -5.57
C MET A 197 -8.24 9.17 -5.20
N LYS A 198 -8.91 9.71 -4.17
CA LYS A 198 -8.63 11.07 -3.66
C LYS A 198 -7.18 11.24 -3.19
N VAL A 199 -6.62 10.21 -2.55
CA VAL A 199 -5.21 10.23 -2.12
C VAL A 199 -4.26 10.13 -3.32
N LEU A 200 -4.58 9.33 -4.33
CA LEU A 200 -3.77 9.23 -5.54
C LEU A 200 -3.79 10.54 -6.36
N GLU A 201 -4.96 11.16 -6.49
CA GLU A 201 -5.15 12.46 -7.15
C GLU A 201 -4.31 13.55 -6.50
N SER A 202 -4.22 13.58 -5.16
CA SER A 202 -3.46 14.61 -4.43
C SER A 202 -1.94 14.51 -4.58
N ARG A 203 -1.40 13.42 -5.15
CA ARG A 203 0.05 13.19 -5.27
C ARG A 203 0.71 14.12 -6.30
N GLY A 204 -0.04 14.58 -7.31
CA GLY A 204 0.51 15.36 -8.42
C GLY A 204 1.49 14.59 -9.32
N CYS A 205 1.63 13.27 -9.12
CA CYS A 205 2.45 12.38 -9.94
C CYS A 205 1.81 10.99 -10.06
N LEU A 206 2.15 10.28 -11.13
CA LEU A 206 1.66 8.91 -11.35
C LEU A 206 2.32 7.93 -10.36
N LEU A 207 1.57 6.91 -9.96
CA LEU A 207 2.07 5.85 -9.10
C LEU A 207 2.86 4.86 -9.93
N GLN A 208 4.15 4.72 -9.63
CA GLN A 208 4.97 3.66 -10.20
C GLN A 208 4.75 2.38 -9.39
N VAL A 209 4.19 1.36 -10.04
CA VAL A 209 3.92 0.06 -9.43
C VAL A 209 4.16 -1.08 -10.42
N GLU A 210 4.90 -2.10 -9.99
CA GLU A 210 5.18 -3.26 -10.85
C GLU A 210 4.01 -4.23 -10.92
N CYS A 211 3.33 -4.47 -9.80
CA CYS A 211 2.21 -5.41 -9.70
C CYS A 211 0.96 -4.72 -9.13
N LEU A 212 -0.02 -4.46 -9.98
CA LEU A 212 -1.32 -3.93 -9.59
C LEU A 212 -2.36 -5.05 -9.53
N LYS A 213 -3.02 -5.17 -8.39
CA LYS A 213 -4.14 -6.08 -8.18
C LYS A 213 -5.35 -5.29 -7.70
N ILE A 214 -6.46 -5.35 -8.43
CA ILE A 214 -7.64 -4.54 -8.10
C ILE A 214 -8.96 -5.28 -8.31
N SER A 215 -9.89 -5.08 -7.38
CA SER A 215 -11.31 -5.41 -7.57
C SER A 215 -12.07 -4.18 -8.06
N VAL A 216 -12.95 -4.35 -9.05
CA VAL A 216 -13.76 -3.25 -9.63
C VAL A 216 -15.18 -3.72 -9.95
N LEU A 217 -16.12 -2.78 -9.95
CA LEU A 217 -17.49 -3.00 -10.42
C LEU A 217 -17.59 -2.99 -11.95
N GLY A 218 -16.72 -2.26 -12.63
CA GLY A 218 -16.75 -2.13 -14.09
C GLY A 218 -15.68 -1.19 -14.65
N GLN A 219 -15.87 -0.83 -15.91
CA GLN A 219 -14.91 -0.06 -16.72
C GLN A 219 -14.50 1.27 -16.05
N ASP A 220 -15.45 2.07 -15.59
CA ASP A 220 -15.17 3.41 -15.09
C ASP A 220 -14.24 3.43 -13.87
N GLN A 221 -14.45 2.49 -12.93
CA GLN A 221 -13.58 2.34 -11.76
C GLN A 221 -12.17 1.90 -12.17
N LEU A 222 -12.06 0.93 -13.08
CA LEU A 222 -10.77 0.50 -13.59
C LEU A 222 -10.01 1.66 -14.25
N MET A 223 -10.66 2.39 -15.16
CA MET A 223 -10.05 3.52 -15.85
C MET A 223 -9.67 4.63 -14.88
N THR A 224 -10.48 4.88 -13.85
CA THR A 224 -10.16 5.84 -12.80
C THR A 224 -8.87 5.48 -12.06
N MET A 225 -8.70 4.20 -11.68
CA MET A 225 -7.45 3.75 -11.06
C MET A 225 -6.25 3.87 -12.00
N LEU A 226 -6.39 3.37 -13.24
CA LEU A 226 -5.28 3.32 -14.20
C LEU A 226 -4.77 4.72 -14.60
N ARG A 227 -5.63 5.75 -14.57
CA ARG A 227 -5.22 7.15 -14.79
C ARG A 227 -4.19 7.66 -13.78
N TYR A 228 -4.13 7.07 -12.58
CA TYR A 228 -3.18 7.45 -11.54
C TYR A 228 -1.97 6.51 -11.46
N VAL A 229 -1.81 5.59 -12.40
CA VAL A 229 -0.73 4.60 -12.45
C VAL A 229 0.17 4.85 -13.66
N ASP A 230 1.48 4.79 -13.47
CA ASP A 230 2.44 4.82 -14.56
C ASP A 230 2.51 3.43 -15.23
N LEU A 231 1.77 3.27 -16.32
CA LEU A 231 1.65 2.01 -17.04
C LEU A 231 3.00 1.50 -17.60
N LYS A 232 4.00 2.37 -17.77
CA LYS A 232 5.35 1.99 -18.25
C LYS A 232 6.15 1.20 -17.22
N PHE A 233 5.73 1.21 -15.96
CA PHE A 233 6.31 0.43 -14.86
C PHE A 233 5.55 -0.88 -14.60
N LEU A 234 4.34 -1.02 -15.15
CA LEU A 234 3.46 -2.13 -14.84
C LEU A 234 3.94 -3.41 -15.51
N LYS A 235 4.30 -4.41 -14.69
CA LYS A 235 4.68 -5.75 -15.14
C LYS A 235 3.55 -6.75 -14.98
N LYS A 236 2.65 -6.54 -14.00
CA LYS A 236 1.59 -7.49 -13.67
C LYS A 236 0.31 -6.74 -13.37
N LEU A 237 -0.75 -7.04 -14.10
CA LEU A 237 -2.10 -6.52 -13.87
C LEU A 237 -3.05 -7.67 -13.55
N LYS A 238 -3.75 -7.55 -12.44
CA LYS A 238 -4.79 -8.50 -12.04
C LYS A 238 -6.09 -7.77 -11.69
N ILE A 239 -7.16 -8.10 -12.39
CA ILE A 239 -8.46 -7.45 -12.28
C ILE A 239 -9.49 -8.50 -11.86
N TYR A 240 -10.29 -8.17 -10.85
CA TYR A 240 -11.33 -9.04 -10.30
C TYR A 240 -12.66 -8.29 -10.32
N ARG A 241 -13.72 -8.95 -10.75
CA ARG A 241 -15.07 -8.43 -10.55
C ARG A 241 -15.41 -8.43 -9.07
N LEU A 242 -15.89 -7.28 -8.59
CA LEU A 242 -16.49 -7.15 -7.28
C LEU A 242 -17.97 -7.58 -7.37
N GLU A 243 -18.41 -8.47 -6.48
CA GLU A 243 -19.77 -9.02 -6.49
C GLU A 243 -20.44 -8.86 -5.12
N GLU A 244 -21.71 -8.42 -5.10
CA GLU A 244 -22.51 -8.27 -3.89
C GLU A 244 -23.22 -9.57 -3.46
N THR A 245 -23.68 -10.38 -4.42
CA THR A 245 -24.54 -11.56 -4.17
C THR A 245 -24.11 -12.78 -4.97
N GLU A 246 -24.46 -13.97 -4.48
CA GLU A 246 -24.28 -15.26 -5.17
C GLU A 246 -25.21 -15.44 -6.38
N SER A 247 -26.14 -14.50 -6.62
CA SER A 247 -27.05 -14.57 -7.76
C SER A 247 -26.28 -14.25 -9.03
N ARG A 248 -25.79 -15.30 -9.68
CA ARG A 248 -25.27 -15.31 -11.05
C ARG A 248 -26.38 -14.96 -12.04
N VAL A 249 -26.96 -13.77 -11.96
CA VAL A 249 -27.59 -13.20 -13.16
C VAL A 249 -26.44 -13.03 -14.13
N HIS A 250 -26.46 -13.79 -15.22
CA HIS A 250 -25.43 -13.82 -16.24
C HIS A 250 -25.51 -12.52 -17.06
N THR A 251 -25.40 -11.37 -16.41
CA THR A 251 -25.00 -10.15 -17.09
C THR A 251 -23.54 -10.33 -17.45
N GLU A 252 -23.24 -10.34 -18.73
CA GLU A 252 -21.88 -10.31 -19.23
C GLU A 252 -21.30 -8.92 -18.94
N TYR A 253 -20.33 -8.86 -18.03
CA TYR A 253 -19.63 -7.61 -17.76
C TYR A 253 -18.44 -7.56 -18.70
N ILE A 254 -18.36 -6.48 -19.46
CA ILE A 254 -17.35 -6.30 -20.49
C ILE A 254 -16.36 -5.23 -20.02
N LEU A 255 -15.08 -5.48 -20.24
CA LEU A 255 -14.01 -4.50 -20.10
C LEU A 255 -13.33 -4.25 -21.44
N ASN A 256 -13.07 -2.98 -21.72
CA ASN A 256 -12.15 -2.57 -22.77
C ASN A 256 -10.81 -2.23 -22.12
N LEU A 257 -9.74 -2.87 -22.58
CA LEU A 257 -8.38 -2.72 -22.08
C LEU A 257 -7.42 -2.17 -23.15
N ASP A 258 -7.92 -1.40 -24.12
CA ASP A 258 -7.09 -0.84 -25.20
C ASP A 258 -6.02 0.11 -24.66
N ILE A 259 -6.24 0.68 -23.46
CA ILE A 259 -5.23 1.46 -22.72
C ILE A 259 -3.93 0.68 -22.48
N LEU A 260 -3.95 -0.66 -22.56
CA LEU A 260 -2.79 -1.52 -22.38
C LEU A 260 -1.94 -1.71 -23.64
N GLU A 261 -2.33 -1.15 -24.80
CA GLU A 261 -1.63 -1.33 -26.08
C GLU A 261 -0.12 -1.03 -26.00
N ASN A 262 0.27 -0.01 -25.22
CA ASN A 262 1.66 0.40 -25.08
C ASN A 262 2.35 -0.15 -23.80
N CYS A 263 1.77 -1.16 -23.16
CA CYS A 263 2.34 -1.79 -21.96
C CYS A 263 3.34 -2.89 -22.34
N GLU A 264 4.48 -2.49 -22.93
CA GLU A 264 5.50 -3.44 -23.42
C GLU A 264 6.13 -4.31 -22.32
N LYS A 265 6.17 -3.80 -21.08
CA LYS A 265 6.73 -4.54 -19.93
C LYS A 265 5.72 -5.45 -19.23
N LEU A 266 4.47 -5.51 -19.69
CA LEU A 266 3.43 -6.30 -19.07
C LEU A 266 3.69 -7.79 -19.31
N GLU A 267 4.18 -8.46 -18.29
CA GLU A 267 4.49 -9.90 -18.30
C GLU A 267 3.27 -10.77 -17.96
N LYS A 268 2.30 -10.19 -17.25
CA LYS A 268 1.13 -10.92 -16.75
C LYS A 268 -0.13 -10.09 -16.76
N LEU A 269 -1.17 -10.63 -17.39
CA LEU A 269 -2.53 -10.10 -17.33
C LEU A 269 -3.50 -11.20 -16.88
N CYS A 270 -4.20 -10.95 -15.78
CA CYS A 270 -5.26 -11.84 -15.29
C CYS A 270 -6.53 -11.05 -15.04
N VAL A 271 -7.61 -11.41 -15.72
CA VAL A 271 -8.92 -10.79 -15.56
C VAL A 271 -9.93 -11.88 -15.18
N LYS A 272 -10.65 -11.67 -14.08
CA LYS A 272 -11.65 -12.62 -13.57
C LYS A 272 -13.00 -11.94 -13.40
N GLY A 273 -14.05 -12.61 -13.88
CA GLY A 273 -15.43 -12.14 -13.76
C GLY A 273 -15.85 -11.10 -14.81
N PHE A 274 -15.02 -10.89 -15.84
CA PHE A 274 -15.30 -10.02 -16.99
C PHE A 274 -14.94 -10.72 -18.30
N TYR A 275 -15.66 -10.37 -19.37
CA TYR A 275 -15.21 -10.56 -20.75
C TYR A 275 -14.44 -9.34 -21.23
N ILE A 276 -13.51 -9.53 -22.15
CA ILE A 276 -12.70 -8.46 -22.74
C ILE A 276 -13.16 -8.22 -24.18
N SER A 277 -13.49 -6.98 -24.52
CA SER A 277 -13.89 -6.57 -25.87
C SER A 277 -12.74 -6.07 -26.74
N SER A 278 -11.59 -5.75 -26.13
CA SER A 278 -10.34 -5.43 -26.83
C SER A 278 -9.90 -6.57 -27.74
N SER A 279 -9.22 -6.25 -28.84
CA SER A 279 -8.62 -7.25 -29.73
C SER A 279 -7.63 -8.13 -28.96
N PHE A 280 -7.64 -9.44 -29.24
CA PHE A 280 -6.72 -10.37 -28.60
C PHE A 280 -5.26 -10.09 -28.99
N SER A 281 -5.03 -9.57 -30.20
CA SER A 281 -3.70 -9.14 -30.68
C SER A 281 -2.95 -8.24 -29.68
N LEU A 282 -3.65 -7.37 -28.97
CA LEU A 282 -3.11 -6.46 -27.94
C LEU A 282 -2.46 -7.18 -26.75
N PHE A 283 -2.74 -8.48 -26.56
CA PHE A 283 -2.25 -9.26 -25.43
C PHE A 283 -1.29 -10.38 -25.86
N THR A 284 -1.04 -10.53 -27.16
CA THR A 284 -0.25 -11.65 -27.70
C THR A 284 1.21 -11.63 -27.24
N HIS A 285 1.76 -10.47 -26.90
CA HIS A 285 3.12 -10.34 -26.34
C HIS A 285 3.23 -10.74 -24.87
N ILE A 286 2.10 -10.92 -24.17
CA ILE A 286 2.05 -11.16 -22.72
C ILE A 286 2.20 -12.67 -22.43
N PRO A 287 3.28 -13.11 -21.77
CA PRO A 287 3.56 -14.53 -21.58
C PRO A 287 2.60 -15.23 -20.59
N GLU A 288 2.13 -14.54 -19.54
CA GLU A 288 1.15 -15.11 -18.61
C GLU A 288 -0.21 -14.42 -18.73
N LEU A 289 -1.05 -14.95 -19.63
CA LEU A 289 -2.39 -14.45 -19.91
C LEU A 289 -3.49 -15.37 -19.32
N LYS A 290 -4.43 -14.79 -18.56
CA LYS A 290 -5.60 -15.47 -17.98
C LYS A 290 -6.82 -14.56 -18.09
N VAL A 291 -7.50 -14.62 -19.23
CA VAL A 291 -8.61 -13.72 -19.59
C VAL A 291 -9.74 -14.49 -20.26
N SER A 292 -10.95 -13.94 -20.23
CA SER A 292 -12.07 -14.37 -21.07
C SER A 292 -12.30 -13.31 -22.14
N MET A 293 -12.21 -13.69 -23.41
CA MET A 293 -12.43 -12.76 -24.54
C MET A 293 -13.90 -12.81 -24.96
N GLN A 294 -14.46 -11.68 -25.36
CA GLN A 294 -15.81 -11.63 -25.97
C GLN A 294 -15.78 -12.21 -27.38
N ILE A 295 -14.76 -11.85 -28.16
CA ILE A 295 -14.51 -12.31 -29.52
C ILE A 295 -13.03 -12.66 -29.62
N ILE A 296 -12.71 -13.76 -30.29
CA ILE A 296 -11.34 -14.16 -30.60
C ILE A 296 -11.30 -14.79 -31.98
N TYR A 297 -10.28 -14.44 -32.78
CA TYR A 297 -10.09 -15.01 -34.12
C TYR A 297 -9.01 -16.11 -34.10
N CYS A 298 -9.17 -17.12 -34.97
CA CYS A 298 -8.30 -18.29 -34.99
C CYS A 298 -6.83 -17.95 -35.30
N ASP A 299 -6.58 -17.00 -36.18
CA ASP A 299 -5.25 -16.52 -36.56
C ASP A 299 -4.52 -15.86 -35.38
N GLU A 300 -5.20 -15.04 -34.59
CA GLU A 300 -4.62 -14.43 -33.38
C GLU A 300 -4.24 -15.49 -32.33
N VAL A 301 -5.05 -16.57 -32.20
CA VAL A 301 -4.75 -17.70 -31.30
C VAL A 301 -3.50 -18.46 -31.75
N ILE A 302 -3.35 -18.70 -33.06
CA ILE A 302 -2.18 -19.37 -33.63
C ILE A 302 -0.92 -18.53 -33.38
N GLN A 303 -0.98 -17.22 -33.63
CA GLN A 303 0.13 -16.29 -33.37
C GLN A 303 0.55 -16.31 -31.89
N PHE A 304 -0.42 -16.38 -30.97
CA PHE A 304 -0.13 -16.48 -29.55
C PHE A 304 0.53 -17.81 -29.18
N GLN A 305 0.10 -18.94 -29.76
CA GLN A 305 0.73 -20.24 -29.55
C GLN A 305 2.21 -20.22 -29.97
N GLU A 306 2.53 -19.66 -31.13
CA GLU A 306 3.92 -19.52 -31.60
C GLU A 306 4.77 -18.66 -30.65
N THR A 307 4.17 -17.58 -30.13
CA THR A 307 4.82 -16.69 -29.17
C THR A 307 5.13 -17.42 -27.87
N LEU A 308 4.18 -18.20 -27.34
CA LEU A 308 4.41 -19.06 -26.17
C LEU A 308 5.52 -20.08 -26.42
N VAL A 309 5.52 -20.76 -27.57
CA VAL A 309 6.58 -21.71 -27.93
C VAL A 309 7.95 -21.05 -27.91
N LYS A 310 8.10 -19.83 -28.44
CA LYS A 310 9.35 -19.07 -28.37
C LYS A 310 9.77 -18.79 -26.93
N PHE A 311 8.85 -18.31 -26.08
CA PHE A 311 9.14 -18.05 -24.67
C PHE A 311 9.61 -19.31 -23.93
N PHE A 312 8.91 -20.42 -24.10
CA PHE A 312 9.29 -21.68 -23.47
C PHE A 312 10.60 -22.22 -24.05
N SER A 313 10.83 -22.13 -25.36
CA SER A 313 12.09 -22.55 -25.98
C SER A 313 13.30 -21.76 -25.49
N VAL A 314 13.15 -20.46 -25.23
CA VAL A 314 14.19 -19.61 -24.62
C VAL A 314 14.45 -19.99 -23.16
N MET A 315 13.42 -20.34 -22.38
CA MET A 315 13.62 -20.90 -21.03
C MET A 315 14.33 -22.25 -21.04
N TYR A 316 14.02 -23.13 -21.99
CA TYR A 316 14.71 -24.42 -22.13
C TYR A 316 16.14 -24.26 -22.65
N ALA A 317 16.45 -23.23 -23.44
CA ALA A 317 17.81 -22.92 -23.87
C ALA A 317 18.69 -22.29 -22.76
N THR A 318 18.09 -21.67 -21.74
CA THR A 318 18.80 -21.09 -20.59
C THR A 318 18.97 -22.05 -19.41
N THR A 319 18.42 -23.26 -19.51
CA THR A 319 18.56 -24.31 -18.50
C THR A 319 19.18 -25.56 -19.11
N ASN A 320 20.51 -25.64 -19.12
CA ASN A 320 21.21 -26.90 -19.41
C ASN A 320 20.88 -27.94 -18.31
N PHE A 321 20.39 -29.09 -18.77
CA PHE A 321 19.82 -30.27 -18.10
C PHE A 321 20.59 -30.85 -16.88
N PRO A 322 19.94 -31.69 -16.04
CA PRO A 322 19.88 -33.13 -16.34
C PRO A 322 18.46 -33.72 -16.44
N THR A 323 18.33 -34.58 -17.44
CA THR A 323 17.37 -35.67 -17.69
C THR A 323 16.55 -36.18 -16.50
N ASN A 324 15.26 -35.84 -16.48
CA ASN A 324 14.16 -36.80 -16.28
C ASN A 324 12.85 -36.16 -16.76
N LEU A 325 12.60 -36.35 -18.06
CA LEU A 325 11.33 -36.05 -18.72
C LEU A 325 10.27 -37.01 -18.16
N ASP A 326 9.11 -36.48 -17.74
CA ASP A 326 7.75 -37.10 -17.89
C ASP A 326 6.68 -36.62 -16.89
N LEU A 327 6.71 -35.39 -16.37
CA LEU A 327 5.61 -34.90 -15.51
C LEU A 327 5.00 -33.53 -15.85
N TRP A 328 5.43 -32.85 -16.92
CA TRP A 328 4.95 -31.49 -17.22
C TRP A 328 4.09 -31.37 -18.50
N LYS A 329 3.82 -32.47 -19.20
CA LYS A 329 3.04 -32.47 -20.45
C LYS A 329 1.51 -32.37 -20.31
N LEU A 330 0.94 -32.37 -19.10
CA LEU A 330 -0.52 -32.52 -18.93
C LEU A 330 -1.32 -31.27 -18.49
N SER A 331 -0.69 -30.20 -18.00
CA SER A 331 -1.46 -29.04 -17.50
C SER A 331 -1.73 -27.95 -18.56
N ALA A 332 -0.91 -27.84 -19.61
CA ALA A 332 -1.05 -26.78 -20.60
C ALA A 332 -2.04 -27.15 -21.73
N HIS A 333 -2.11 -28.44 -22.10
CA HIS A 333 -2.97 -28.89 -23.19
C HIS A 333 -4.46 -28.97 -22.78
N HIS A 334 -4.76 -29.26 -21.52
CA HIS A 334 -6.13 -29.54 -21.08
C HIS A 334 -7.01 -28.29 -20.90
N LYS A 335 -6.42 -27.08 -20.82
CA LYS A 335 -7.18 -25.82 -20.70
C LYS A 335 -7.38 -25.07 -22.00
N MET A 336 -6.60 -25.37 -23.05
CA MET A 336 -6.83 -24.79 -24.37
C MET A 336 -7.86 -25.56 -25.18
N LEU A 337 -8.03 -26.87 -24.93
CA LEU A 337 -9.04 -27.69 -25.59
C LEU A 337 -10.47 -27.49 -25.07
N THR A 338 -10.65 -26.85 -23.91
CA THR A 338 -11.99 -26.54 -23.37
C THR A 338 -12.59 -25.23 -23.89
N MET A 339 -11.90 -24.51 -24.78
CA MET A 339 -12.44 -23.35 -25.50
C MET A 339 -12.92 -23.67 -26.92
N LEU A 340 -12.80 -24.92 -27.38
CA LEU A 340 -13.15 -25.35 -28.75
C LEU A 340 -14.17 -26.50 -28.80
N THR A 341 -14.93 -26.72 -27.73
CA THR A 341 -16.10 -27.61 -27.68
C THR A 341 -17.16 -26.96 -26.83
#